data_AF-A0A8T2XMX2-F1
#
_entry.id   AF-A0A8T2XMX2-F1
#
_cell.length_a   1.000
_cell.length_b   1.000
_cell.length_c   1.000
_cell.angle_alpha   90.00
_cell.angle_beta   90.00
_cell.angle_gamma   90.00
#
_symmetry.space_group_name_H-M   'P 1'
#
loop_
_entity.id
_entity.type
_entity.pdbx_description
1 polymer ?
#
loop_
_entity_poly.entity_id
_entity_poly.type
_entity_poly.pdbx_seq_one_letter_code
_entity_poly.pdbx_strand_id
1 'polypeptide(L)'
;NVEKKRPLDKKKQAVIIVSSVISVLGLLILGVVSYTRKTYLRNNDNSEERKEDMELPIYDLNAIARATNNFSSMNKLGEGGFGPVFK
;
A
#
# COMPACT_ATOMS: atom_id res chain seq x y z
N ASN A 1 5.80 48.23 -30.13
CA ASN A 1 4.49 48.39 -29.48
C ASN A 1 4.45 47.46 -28.28
N VAL A 2 4.81 47.95 -27.09
CA VAL A 2 4.89 47.12 -25.88
C VAL A 2 3.60 47.29 -25.11
N GLU A 3 2.76 46.25 -25.14
CA GLU A 3 1.49 46.23 -24.41
C GLU A 3 1.77 46.28 -22.90
N LYS A 4 1.65 47.48 -22.32
CA LYS A 4 1.82 47.71 -20.89
C LYS A 4 0.62 47.06 -20.18
N LYS A 5 0.79 45.82 -19.70
CA LYS A 5 -0.23 45.11 -18.90
C LYS A 5 -0.68 46.03 -17.77
N ARG A 6 -1.97 46.36 -17.76
CA ARG A 6 -2.56 47.23 -16.73
C ARG A 6 -2.32 46.57 -15.36
N PRO A 7 -1.87 47.32 -14.34
CA PRO A 7 -1.61 46.74 -13.02
C PRO A 7 -2.90 46.15 -12.48
N LEU A 8 -2.87 44.84 -12.21
CA LEU A 8 -4.00 44.12 -11.67
C LEU A 8 -4.25 44.60 -10.23
N ASP A 9 -5.52 44.78 -9.85
CA ASP A 9 -5.90 45.20 -8.49
C ASP A 9 -5.19 44.32 -7.45
N LYS A 10 -4.58 44.95 -6.43
CA LYS A 10 -3.84 44.26 -5.36
C LYS A 10 -4.67 43.14 -4.71
N LYS A 11 -5.99 43.32 -4.61
CA LYS A 11 -6.92 42.29 -4.09
C LYS A 11 -7.02 41.10 -5.05
N LYS A 12 -7.14 41.36 -6.35
CA LYS A 12 -7.18 40.31 -7.39
C LYS A 12 -5.85 39.55 -7.46
N GLN A 13 -4.73 40.25 -7.31
CA GLN A 13 -3.41 39.64 -7.26
C GLN A 13 -3.25 38.72 -6.04
N ALA A 14 -3.70 39.15 -4.86
CA ALA A 14 -3.66 38.32 -3.65
C ALA A 14 -4.50 37.03 -3.79
N VAL A 15 -5.70 37.11 -4.37
CA VAL A 15 -6.56 35.94 -4.60
C VAL A 15 -5.88 34.90 -5.50
N ILE A 16 -5.21 35.34 -6.57
CA ILE A 16 -4.49 34.44 -7.49
C ILE A 16 -3.33 33.73 -6.79
N ILE A 17 -2.57 34.44 -5.96
CA ILE A 17 -1.44 33.85 -5.24
C ILE A 17 -1.95 32.78 -4.27
N VAL A 18 -2.96 33.09 -3.46
CA VAL A 18 -3.51 32.16 -2.47
C VAL A 18 -4.09 30.91 -3.15
N SER A 19 -4.85 31.08 -4.24
CA SER A 19 -5.43 29.94 -4.96
C SER A 19 -4.38 29.06 -5.62
N SER A 20 -3.31 29.66 -6.16
CA SER A 20 -2.19 28.90 -6.74
C SER A 20 -1.47 28.04 -5.69
N VAL A 21 -1.24 28.58 -4.48
CA VAL A 21 -0.54 27.85 -3.41
C VAL A 21 -1.37 26.67 -2.93
N ILE A 22 -2.67 26.87 -2.69
CA ILE A 22 -3.59 25.80 -2.27
C ILE A 22 -3.66 24.70 -3.32
N SER A 23 -3.72 25.07 -4.60
CA SER A 23 -3.80 24.11 -5.71
C SER A 23 -2.54 23.24 -5.78
N VAL A 24 -1.35 23.85 -5.63
CA VAL A 24 -0.07 23.12 -5.61
C VAL A 24 -0.02 22.15 -4.42
N LEU A 25 -0.39 22.60 -3.21
CA LEU A 25 -0.42 21.74 -2.03
C LEU A 25 -1.40 20.56 -2.20
N GLY A 26 -2.58 20.81 -2.76
CA GLY A 26 -3.57 19.77 -3.06
C GLY A 26 -3.04 18.72 -4.02
N LEU A 27 -2.36 19.13 -5.09
CA LEU A 27 -1.74 18.21 -6.05
C LEU A 27 -0.59 17.41 -5.45
N LEU A 28 0.23 18.02 -4.58
CA LEU A 28 1.29 17.30 -3.88
C LEU A 28 0.72 16.22 -2.96
N ILE A 29 -0.28 16.55 -2.15
CA ILE A 29 -0.94 15.59 -1.26
C ILE A 29 -1.60 14.47 -2.07
N LEU A 30 -2.36 14.82 -3.12
CA LEU A 30 -3.01 13.85 -4.00
C LEU A 30 -1.98 12.93 -4.70
N GLY A 31 -0.86 13.49 -5.13
CA GLY A 31 0.24 12.76 -5.75
C GLY A 31 0.87 11.76 -4.79
N VAL A 32 1.17 12.16 -3.55
CA VAL A 32 1.70 11.28 -2.51
C VAL A 32 0.71 10.17 -2.18
N VAL A 33 -0.57 10.50 -1.94
CA VAL A 33 -1.62 9.51 -1.65
C VAL A 33 -1.80 8.53 -2.80
N SER A 34 -1.80 9.01 -4.04
CA SER A 34 -1.92 8.15 -5.22
C SER A 34 -0.70 7.24 -5.40
N TYR A 35 0.51 7.77 -5.13
CA TYR A 35 1.75 7.01 -5.18
C TYR A 35 1.81 5.92 -4.09
N THR A 36 1.44 6.26 -2.85
CA THR A 36 1.39 5.29 -1.76
C THR A 36 0.29 4.26 -2.01
N ARG A 37 -0.94 4.67 -2.37
CA ARG A 37 -2.02 3.72 -2.67
C ARG A 37 -1.65 2.75 -3.79
N LYS A 38 -1.00 3.23 -4.87
CA LYS A 38 -0.53 2.37 -5.96
C LYS A 38 0.51 1.34 -5.52
N THR A 39 1.38 1.70 -4.59
CA THR A 39 2.40 0.78 -4.05
C THR A 39 1.82 -0.23 -3.06
N TYR A 40 0.84 0.16 -2.24
CA TYR A 40 0.09 -0.76 -1.38
C TYR A 40 -0.70 -1.83 -2.17
N LEU A 41 -1.38 -1.42 -3.25
CA LEU A 41 -2.14 -2.35 -4.08
C LEU A 41 -1.23 -3.34 -4.84
N ARG A 42 -0.07 -2.89 -5.35
CA ARG A 42 0.86 -3.76 -6.07
C ARG A 42 1.50 -4.85 -5.21
N ASN A 43 1.62 -4.62 -3.90
CA ASN A 43 2.06 -5.66 -2.97
C ASN A 43 0.96 -6.70 -2.71
N ASN A 44 -0.31 -6.35 -2.87
CA ASN A 44 -1.45 -7.25 -2.64
C ASN A 44 -1.80 -8.09 -3.88
N ASP A 45 -1.56 -7.58 -5.09
CA ASP A 45 -1.74 -8.37 -6.33
C ASP A 45 -0.71 -9.51 -6.46
N ASN A 46 0.53 -9.29 -6.00
CA ASN A 46 1.56 -10.35 -5.99
C ASN A 46 1.21 -11.54 -5.08
N SER A 47 0.27 -11.39 -4.15
CA SER A 47 -0.25 -12.48 -3.33
C SER A 47 -1.47 -13.17 -3.93
N GLU A 48 -2.22 -12.53 -4.82
CA GLU A 48 -3.37 -13.15 -5.50
C GLU A 48 -2.95 -13.86 -6.79
N GLU A 49 -2.04 -13.29 -7.58
CA GLU A 49 -1.55 -13.91 -8.83
C GLU A 49 -0.77 -15.22 -8.57
N ARG A 50 -0.06 -15.31 -7.42
CA ARG A 50 0.59 -16.58 -7.00
C ARG A 50 -0.38 -17.66 -6.53
N LYS A 51 -1.66 -17.33 -6.30
CA LYS A 51 -2.66 -18.33 -5.88
C LYS A 51 -3.30 -19.06 -7.06
N GLU A 52 -3.31 -18.45 -8.24
CA GLU A 52 -3.98 -19.02 -9.41
C GLU A 52 -3.07 -19.98 -10.21
N ASP A 53 -1.75 -19.81 -10.15
CA ASP A 53 -0.79 -20.55 -10.99
C ASP A 53 -0.10 -21.75 -10.29
N MET A 54 -0.43 -22.00 -9.01
CA MET A 54 0.00 -23.19 -8.28
C MET A 54 -1.21 -24.07 -7.98
N GLU A 55 -1.26 -25.27 -8.56
CA GLU A 55 -2.25 -26.33 -8.27
C GLU A 55 -2.27 -26.79 -6.80
N LEU A 56 -1.45 -26.18 -5.94
CA LEU A 56 -1.39 -26.40 -4.50
C LEU A 56 -1.90 -25.15 -3.78
N PRO A 57 -2.84 -25.28 -2.83
CA PRO A 57 -3.27 -24.16 -2.00
C PRO A 57 -2.07 -23.56 -1.27
N ILE A 58 -1.74 -22.32 -1.59
CA ILE A 58 -0.71 -21.56 -0.88
C ILE A 58 -1.30 -21.07 0.44
N TYR A 59 -0.90 -21.74 1.53
CA TYR A 59 -1.28 -21.33 2.88
C TYR A 59 -0.29 -20.31 3.44
N ASP A 60 -0.81 -19.27 4.07
CA ASP A 60 -0.01 -18.29 4.82
C ASP A 60 0.68 -18.99 6.00
N LEU A 61 2.00 -18.81 6.13
CA LEU A 61 2.78 -19.34 7.25
C LEU A 61 2.23 -18.85 8.60
N ASN A 62 1.71 -17.63 8.66
CA ASN A 62 1.07 -17.11 9.88
C ASN A 62 -0.25 -17.84 10.18
N ALA A 63 -0.98 -18.29 9.16
CA ALA A 63 -2.16 -19.13 9.36
C ALA A 63 -1.77 -20.51 9.91
N ILE A 64 -0.72 -21.14 9.36
CA ILE A 64 -0.19 -22.43 9.86
C ILE A 64 0.34 -22.29 11.29
N ALA A 65 1.09 -21.24 11.58
CA ALA A 65 1.59 -20.94 12.92
C ALA A 65 0.43 -20.76 13.89
N ARG A 66 -0.63 -20.03 13.53
CA ARG A 66 -1.82 -19.88 14.39
C ARG A 66 -2.54 -21.21 14.63
N ALA A 67 -2.73 -22.01 13.58
CA ALA A 67 -3.40 -23.31 13.70
C ALA A 67 -2.64 -24.26 14.65
N THR A 68 -1.32 -24.30 14.53
CA THR A 68 -0.44 -25.13 15.37
C THR A 68 -0.09 -24.49 16.72
N ASN A 69 -0.70 -23.34 17.07
CA ASN A 69 -0.33 -22.52 18.24
C ASN A 69 1.19 -22.30 18.34
N ASN A 70 1.74 -21.76 17.26
CA ASN A 70 3.15 -21.50 17.02
C ASN A 70 4.03 -22.75 17.22
N PHE A 71 3.61 -23.88 16.63
CA PHE A 71 4.30 -25.17 16.74
C PHE A 71 4.51 -25.60 18.21
N SER A 72 3.49 -25.37 19.05
CA SER A 72 3.53 -25.74 20.46
C SER A 72 3.73 -27.25 20.62
N SER A 73 4.55 -27.65 21.60
CA SER A 73 4.77 -29.06 21.94
C SER A 73 3.48 -29.79 22.32
N MET A 74 2.46 -29.06 22.83
CA MET A 74 1.16 -29.65 23.13
C MET A 74 0.39 -30.09 21.89
N ASN A 75 0.67 -29.49 20.74
CA ASN A 75 0.07 -29.84 19.46
C ASN A 75 0.92 -30.84 18.67
N LYS A 76 2.08 -31.26 19.20
CA LYS A 76 2.92 -32.26 18.55
C LYS A 76 2.24 -33.62 18.59
N LEU A 77 2.00 -34.18 17.41
CA LEU A 77 1.45 -35.53 17.21
C LEU A 77 2.53 -36.60 17.27
N GLY A 78 3.77 -36.28 16.87
CA GLY A 78 4.88 -37.22 16.88
C GLY A 78 6.13 -36.67 16.21
N GLU A 79 7.21 -37.46 16.22
CA GLU A 79 8.43 -37.19 15.49
C GLU A 79 9.03 -38.50 14.98
N GLY A 80 9.51 -38.51 13.74
CA GLY A 80 10.13 -39.66 13.10
C GLY A 80 11.09 -39.22 11.99
N GLY A 81 11.35 -40.09 11.01
CA GLY A 81 12.27 -39.78 9.90
C GLY A 81 11.87 -38.59 9.01
N PHE A 82 10.63 -38.10 9.15
CA PHE A 82 10.11 -36.92 8.47
C PHE A 82 10.18 -35.64 9.32
N GLY A 83 10.64 -35.73 10.58
CA GLY A 83 10.64 -34.62 11.54
C GLY A 83 9.37 -34.55 12.40
N PRO A 84 9.17 -33.44 13.13
CA PRO A 84 8.04 -33.25 14.04
C PRO A 84 6.74 -32.94 13.29
N VAL A 85 5.66 -33.59 13.68
CA VAL A 85 4.31 -33.41 13.09
C VAL A 85 3.41 -32.74 14.12
N PHE A 86 2.64 -31.72 13.73
CA PHE A 86 1.76 -30.95 14.60
C PHE A 86 0.30 -31.01 14.11
N LYS A 87 -0.65 -30.93 15.03
CA LYS A 87 -2.10 -30.79 14.77
C LYS A 87 -2.52 -29.33 14.68
#